data_AF-A0A011P6N2-F1
#
_entry.id   AF-A0A011P6N2-F1
#
_cell.length_a   1.000
_cell.length_b   1.000
_cell.length_c   1.000
_cell.angle_alpha   90.00
_cell.angle_beta   90.00
_cell.angle_gamma   90.00
#
_symmetry.space_group_name_H-M   'P 1'
#
loop_
_entity.id
_entity.type
_entity.pdbx_description
1 polymer ?
#
loop_
_entity_poly.entity_id
_entity_poly.type
_entity_poly.pdbx_seq_one_letter_code
_entity_poly.pdbx_strand_id
1 'polypeptide(L)'
;MALAGEPAAAVLEAPRQWQQVAGSAVQEQPGSYRFDLGGQFPADRLRLLLPQPNSVAAVELLSRSRAGDAWRRVTTATVYRLGAAGQEVVNPDLAIAVNSDRHWLLRVDQRGGGLGSGVPELAAGWLPQGLIFAARGPAPFQLAFGSSSARPGAYPITTLVPGYRMTDDGQPVADAAAAAGLEIGRATTAAVHLLAGERATRPATDWRRWGLWASLLAGVALLGWMAWRLVRQLARAPQDGPGAGPAG
;
A
#
# COMPACT_ATOMS: atom_id res chain seq x y z
N MET A 1 30.85 -9.31 42.02
CA MET A 1 29.52 -9.53 41.41
C MET A 1 29.57 -8.93 40.01
N ALA A 2 29.92 -9.75 39.01
CA ALA A 2 30.16 -9.28 37.64
C ALA A 2 28.84 -9.29 36.88
N LEU A 3 28.39 -8.10 36.44
CA LEU A 3 27.31 -8.00 35.46
C LEU A 3 27.89 -8.41 34.10
N ALA A 4 27.56 -9.63 33.66
CA ALA A 4 27.72 -10.02 32.27
C ALA A 4 26.68 -9.23 31.47
N GLY A 5 27.13 -8.20 30.75
CA GLY A 5 26.34 -7.62 29.67
C GLY A 5 26.29 -8.65 28.54
N GLU A 6 25.14 -9.28 28.35
CA GLU A 6 24.87 -10.04 27.13
C GLU A 6 25.06 -9.09 25.94
N PRO A 7 25.94 -9.39 24.97
CA PRO A 7 25.91 -8.68 23.71
C PRO A 7 24.58 -9.02 23.06
N ALA A 8 23.65 -8.06 23.04
CA ALA A 8 22.50 -8.12 22.17
C ALA A 8 23.06 -8.41 20.78
N ALA A 9 22.75 -9.60 20.25
CA ALA A 9 23.09 -9.96 18.88
C ALA A 9 22.63 -8.80 18.02
N ALA A 10 23.59 -8.08 17.42
CA ALA A 10 23.30 -7.09 16.42
C ALA A 10 22.64 -7.87 15.28
N VAL A 11 21.31 -7.92 15.30
CA VAL A 11 20.52 -8.34 14.16
C VAL A 11 20.94 -7.34 13.09
N LEU A 12 21.79 -7.79 12.17
CA LEU A 12 22.19 -7.04 10.99
C LEU A 12 20.91 -6.85 10.18
N GLU A 13 20.16 -5.79 10.48
CA GLU A 13 19.00 -5.41 9.69
C GLU A 13 19.51 -5.12 8.28
N ALA A 14 19.03 -5.91 7.31
CA ALA A 14 19.33 -5.74 5.89
C ALA A 14 19.27 -4.26 5.48
N PRO A 15 20.22 -3.77 4.67
CA PRO A 15 20.34 -2.34 4.38
C PRO A 15 19.08 -1.83 3.68
N ARG A 16 18.38 -0.93 4.37
CA ARG A 16 17.15 -0.30 3.88
C ARG A 16 17.48 0.75 2.81
N GLN A 17 16.65 0.78 1.78
CA GLN A 17 16.61 1.88 0.82
C GLN A 17 15.68 2.97 1.36
N TRP A 18 16.04 4.24 1.14
CA TRP A 18 15.31 5.39 1.66
C TRP A 18 14.93 6.36 0.54
N GLN A 19 13.67 6.79 0.53
CA GLN A 19 13.19 7.91 -0.27
C GLN A 19 12.84 9.07 0.64
N GLN A 20 13.60 10.15 0.56
CA GLN A 20 13.42 11.35 1.38
C GLN A 20 12.82 12.49 0.55
N VAL A 21 11.81 13.15 1.10
CA VAL A 21 11.10 14.26 0.47
C VAL A 21 10.81 15.38 1.46
N ALA A 22 10.96 16.61 1.00
CA ALA A 22 10.58 17.78 1.78
C ALA A 22 9.06 17.91 1.89
N GLY A 23 8.57 18.33 3.05
CA GLY A 23 7.17 18.63 3.24
C GLY A 23 6.74 19.93 2.56
N SER A 24 5.43 20.16 2.53
CA SER A 24 4.80 21.42 2.19
C SER A 24 3.71 21.74 3.20
N ALA A 25 3.74 22.94 3.78
CA ALA A 25 2.72 23.35 4.75
C ALA A 25 1.34 23.50 4.09
N VAL A 26 0.30 23.03 4.77
CA VAL A 26 -1.10 23.20 4.32
C VAL A 26 -1.63 24.50 4.91
N GLN A 27 -1.78 25.53 4.07
CA GLN A 27 -2.14 26.89 4.52
C GLN A 27 -3.45 26.94 5.33
N GLU A 28 -4.44 26.12 4.97
CA GLU A 28 -5.75 26.09 5.62
C GLU A 28 -5.75 25.31 6.96
N GLN A 29 -4.70 24.54 7.25
CA GLN A 29 -4.63 23.65 8.43
C GLN A 29 -3.27 23.80 9.12
N PRO A 30 -3.13 24.74 10.07
CA PRO A 30 -1.91 24.90 10.85
C PRO A 30 -1.43 23.59 11.46
N GLY A 31 -0.13 23.33 11.40
CA GLY A 31 0.45 22.07 11.87
C GLY A 31 0.25 20.87 10.94
N SER A 32 -0.32 21.06 9.75
CA SER A 32 -0.44 20.01 8.74
C SER A 32 0.55 20.18 7.60
N TYR A 33 1.26 19.10 7.25
CA TYR A 33 2.29 19.08 6.21
C TYR A 33 2.05 17.93 5.23
N ARG A 34 2.08 18.23 3.93
CA ARG A 34 1.92 17.24 2.85
C ARG A 34 3.25 16.83 2.27
N PHE A 35 3.37 15.55 1.94
CA PHE A 35 4.53 14.96 1.29
C PHE A 35 4.07 14.16 0.06
N ASP A 36 4.85 14.25 -1.02
CA ASP A 36 4.70 13.40 -2.20
C ASP A 36 6.01 12.64 -2.39
N LEU A 37 5.99 11.32 -2.19
CA LEU A 37 7.18 10.46 -2.35
C LEU A 37 7.67 10.40 -3.80
N GLY A 38 6.88 10.85 -4.78
CA GLY A 38 7.18 10.78 -6.21
C GLY A 38 6.91 9.40 -6.82
N GLY A 39 6.58 8.40 -6.00
CA GLY A 39 6.35 7.02 -6.41
C GLY A 39 5.64 6.22 -5.32
N GLN A 40 5.37 4.95 -5.62
CA GLN A 40 4.81 3.98 -4.68
C GLN A 40 5.95 3.07 -4.23
N PHE A 41 6.31 3.14 -2.95
CA PHE A 41 7.41 2.37 -2.36
C PHE A 41 6.87 1.55 -1.19
N PRO A 42 7.19 0.25 -1.04
CA PRO A 42 6.63 -0.60 0.00
C PRO A 42 7.24 -0.30 1.38
N ALA A 43 6.99 0.90 1.89
CA ALA A 43 7.60 1.40 3.10
C ALA A 43 7.08 0.67 4.33
N ASP A 44 8.00 0.20 5.16
CA ASP A 44 7.75 -0.41 6.48
C ASP A 44 8.41 0.42 7.62
N ARG A 45 9.23 1.40 7.26
CA ARG A 45 9.82 2.38 8.18
C ARG A 45 9.56 3.81 7.70
N LEU A 46 9.26 4.70 8.62
CA LEU A 46 9.18 6.14 8.36
C LEU A 46 10.11 6.89 9.30
N ARG A 47 10.86 7.84 8.78
CA ARG A 47 11.70 8.76 9.54
C ARG A 47 11.23 10.18 9.29
N LEU A 48 10.98 10.91 10.38
CA LEU A 48 10.63 12.32 10.33
C LEU A 48 11.85 13.15 10.70
N LEU A 49 12.31 13.98 9.78
CA LEU A 49 13.40 14.91 10.02
C LEU A 49 12.80 16.24 10.49
N LEU A 50 13.01 16.53 11.77
CA LEU A 50 12.46 17.71 12.44
C LEU A 50 13.31 18.95 12.10
N PRO A 51 12.68 20.09 11.74
CA PRO A 51 13.41 21.27 11.28
C PRO A 51 14.22 21.96 12.40
N GLN A 52 13.80 21.80 13.66
CA GLN A 52 14.40 22.48 14.80
C GLN A 52 14.93 21.52 15.86
N PRO A 53 16.08 21.84 16.48
CA PRO A 53 16.51 21.16 17.69
C PRO A 53 15.59 21.54 18.86
N ASN A 54 15.61 20.73 19.92
CA ASN A 54 14.78 20.88 21.12
C ASN A 54 13.27 20.94 20.82
N SER A 55 12.81 20.15 19.85
CA SER A 55 11.40 20.01 19.50
C SER A 55 10.83 18.68 19.99
N VAL A 56 9.60 18.70 20.49
CA VAL A 56 8.82 17.52 20.85
C VAL A 56 7.38 17.76 20.46
N ALA A 57 6.77 16.85 19.70
CA ALA A 57 5.36 16.96 19.35
C ALA A 57 4.69 15.59 19.18
N ALA A 58 3.40 15.54 19.55
CA ALA A 58 2.53 14.44 19.16
C ALA A 58 2.10 14.63 17.70
N VAL A 59 2.19 13.58 16.90
CA VAL A 59 1.89 13.61 15.48
C VAL A 59 1.01 12.43 15.06
N GLU A 60 0.18 12.69 14.04
CA GLU A 60 -0.59 11.69 13.31
C GLU A 60 -0.10 11.66 11.86
N LEU A 61 0.23 10.47 11.36
CA LEU A 61 0.55 10.26 9.96
C LEU A 61 -0.63 9.60 9.26
N LEU A 62 -1.01 10.19 8.13
CA LEU A 62 -2.02 9.67 7.23
C LEU A 62 -1.41 9.47 5.85
N SER A 63 -1.96 8.51 5.10
CA SER A 63 -1.54 8.23 3.73
C SER A 63 -2.74 8.05 2.82
N ARG A 64 -2.50 8.21 1.52
CA ARG A 64 -3.45 7.86 0.47
C ARG A 64 -2.73 7.54 -0.83
N SER A 65 -3.33 6.68 -1.64
CA SER A 65 -2.70 6.20 -2.86
C SER A 65 -2.66 7.29 -3.94
N ARG A 66 -3.75 8.05 -4.10
CA ARG A 66 -3.90 9.12 -5.10
C ARG A 66 -4.38 10.43 -4.48
N ALA A 67 -4.12 11.54 -5.15
CA ALA A 67 -4.49 12.87 -4.69
C ALA A 67 -6.01 13.11 -4.50
N GLY A 68 -6.87 12.28 -5.09
CA GLY A 68 -8.33 12.33 -4.92
C GLY A 68 -8.88 11.39 -3.84
N ASP A 69 -8.06 10.48 -3.30
CA ASP A 69 -8.51 9.49 -2.33
C ASP A 69 -8.68 10.13 -0.93
N ALA A 70 -9.52 9.50 -0.12
CA ALA A 70 -9.65 9.83 1.29
C ALA A 70 -8.36 9.48 2.05
N TRP A 71 -7.99 10.33 3.01
CA TRP A 71 -6.87 10.08 3.90
C TRP A 71 -7.16 8.91 4.84
N ARG A 72 -6.19 8.00 4.98
CA ARG A 72 -6.24 6.88 5.92
C ARG A 72 -5.17 7.05 6.98
N ARG A 73 -5.54 6.91 8.25
CA ARG A 73 -4.60 6.96 9.37
C ARG A 73 -3.65 5.76 9.31
N VAL A 74 -2.35 6.02 9.34
CA VAL A 74 -1.29 5.00 9.35
C VAL A 74 -0.81 4.76 10.77
N THR A 75 -0.40 5.83 11.45
CA THR A 75 0.10 5.73 12.83
C THR A 75 -0.01 7.07 13.56
N THR A 76 0.12 7.01 14.88
CA THR A 76 0.24 8.17 15.78
C THR A 76 1.48 7.95 16.64
N ALA A 77 2.31 8.96 16.78
CA ALA A 77 3.57 8.86 17.52
C ALA A 77 3.93 10.20 18.18
N THR A 78 4.81 10.15 19.17
CA THR A 78 5.48 11.36 19.68
C THR A 78 6.86 11.41 19.07
N VAL A 79 7.16 12.48 18.33
CA VAL A 79 8.47 12.70 17.72
C VAL A 79 9.22 13.78 18.46
N TYR A 80 10.54 13.65 18.49
CA TYR A 80 11.41 14.57 19.20
C TYR A 80 12.78 14.68 18.54
N ARG A 81 13.41 15.84 18.73
CA ARG A 81 14.83 16.09 18.45
C ARG A 81 15.34 16.93 19.61
N LEU A 82 16.11 16.34 20.50
CA LEU A 82 16.56 16.95 21.75
C LEU A 82 18.09 17.07 21.74
N GLY A 83 18.60 18.28 21.93
CA GLY A 83 20.04 18.50 22.14
C GLY A 83 20.32 18.58 23.63
N ALA A 84 21.13 17.66 24.16
CA ALA A 84 21.59 17.71 25.55
C ALA A 84 23.10 17.42 25.63
N ALA A 85 23.84 18.30 26.29
CA ALA A 85 25.26 18.12 26.63
C ALA A 85 26.17 17.71 25.45
N GLY A 86 25.95 18.29 24.26
CA GLY A 86 26.76 18.01 23.06
C GLY A 86 26.37 16.74 22.29
N GLN A 87 25.32 16.03 22.72
CA GLN A 87 24.71 14.93 21.97
C GLN A 87 23.30 15.32 21.52
N GLU A 88 22.98 14.95 20.28
CA GLU A 88 21.65 15.10 19.72
C GLU A 88 20.92 13.76 19.74
N VAL A 89 19.79 13.72 20.41
CA VAL A 89 18.89 12.57 20.44
C VAL A 89 17.73 12.85 19.50
N VAL A 90 17.66 12.08 18.42
CA VAL A 90 16.55 12.13 17.46
C VAL A 90 15.59 10.98 17.69
N ASN A 91 14.33 11.18 17.34
CA ASN A 91 13.32 10.13 17.36
C ASN A 91 13.74 8.95 16.44
N PRO A 92 13.60 7.69 16.90
CA PRO A 92 13.88 6.51 16.08
C PRO A 92 12.88 6.36 14.91
N ASP A 93 13.24 5.48 13.97
CA ASP A 93 12.40 5.16 12.82
C ASP A 93 11.07 4.52 13.26
N LEU A 94 9.96 5.10 12.79
CA LEU A 94 8.62 4.62 13.08
C LEU A 94 8.34 3.35 12.27
N ALA A 95 8.12 2.23 12.96
CA ALA A 95 7.64 1.00 12.34
C ALA A 95 6.17 1.16 11.91
N ILE A 96 5.87 0.78 10.67
CA ILE A 96 4.50 0.77 10.14
C ILE A 96 4.20 -0.57 9.45
N ALA A 97 2.92 -0.90 9.33
CA ALA A 97 2.53 -1.93 8.37
C ALA A 97 2.94 -1.49 6.96
N VAL A 98 3.39 -2.44 6.13
CA VAL A 98 3.86 -2.17 4.77
C VAL A 98 2.83 -1.32 4.01
N ASN A 99 3.25 -0.16 3.53
CA ASN A 99 2.38 0.82 2.90
C ASN A 99 3.05 1.41 1.65
N SER A 100 2.40 1.25 0.50
CA SER A 100 2.87 1.74 -0.80
C SER A 100 2.22 3.04 -1.26
N ASP A 101 1.51 3.74 -0.38
CA ASP A 101 0.86 5.02 -0.69
C ASP A 101 1.89 6.09 -1.06
N ARG A 102 1.59 6.86 -2.10
CA ARG A 102 2.46 7.93 -2.62
C ARG A 102 2.35 9.22 -1.82
N HIS A 103 1.14 9.57 -1.39
CA HIS A 103 0.85 10.84 -0.73
C HIS A 103 0.70 10.65 0.76
N TRP A 104 1.37 11.50 1.52
CA TRP A 104 1.39 11.47 2.97
C TRP A 104 1.00 12.82 3.55
N LEU A 105 0.35 12.80 4.72
CA LEU A 105 -0.04 13.96 5.49
C LEU A 105 0.40 13.74 6.93
N LEU A 106 1.24 14.65 7.43
CA LEU A 106 1.57 14.77 8.83
C LEU A 106 0.65 15.80 9.46
N ARG A 107 0.01 15.46 10.57
CA ARG A 107 -0.70 16.39 11.43
C ARG A 107 0.01 16.46 12.77
N VAL A 108 0.34 17.66 13.20
CA VAL A 108 1.05 17.93 14.44
C VAL A 108 0.08 18.56 15.43
N ASP A 109 0.02 18.01 16.64
CA ASP A 109 -0.71 18.66 17.74
C ASP A 109 -0.01 19.97 18.14
N GLN A 110 -0.70 21.09 17.89
CA GLN A 110 -0.18 22.44 18.15
C GLN A 110 -0.30 22.87 19.61
N ARG A 111 -1.00 22.12 20.47
CA ARG A 111 -1.24 22.51 21.87
C ARG A 111 0.06 22.59 22.69
N GLY A 112 1.11 21.85 22.29
CA GLY A 112 2.41 21.80 22.95
C GLY A 112 3.52 22.62 22.29
N GLY A 113 3.21 23.55 21.39
CA GLY A 113 4.21 24.35 20.65
C GLY A 113 4.66 23.74 19.30
N GLY A 114 4.19 22.53 18.97
CA GLY A 114 4.36 21.91 17.66
C GLY A 114 5.81 21.66 17.26
N LEU A 115 6.13 21.83 15.98
CA LEU A 115 7.48 21.63 15.42
C LEU A 115 8.29 22.93 15.33
N GLY A 116 7.82 24.02 15.94
CA GLY A 116 8.38 25.36 15.77
C GLY A 116 8.17 25.93 14.36
N SER A 117 9.14 26.70 13.89
CA SER A 117 9.17 27.24 12.53
C SER A 117 9.96 26.33 11.58
N GLY A 118 9.42 26.16 10.37
CA GLY A 118 10.01 25.32 9.34
C GLY A 118 9.08 24.19 8.91
N VAL A 119 9.56 23.41 7.95
CA VAL A 119 8.82 22.32 7.35
C VAL A 119 9.63 21.04 7.57
N PRO A 120 9.04 19.99 8.17
CA PRO A 120 9.73 18.72 8.35
C PRO A 120 9.93 18.01 7.00
N GLU A 121 10.85 17.06 6.98
CA GLU A 121 11.01 16.13 5.87
C GLU A 121 10.57 14.72 6.29
N LEU A 122 10.10 13.95 5.30
CA LEU A 122 9.69 12.57 5.48
C LEU A 122 10.62 11.68 4.67
N ALA A 123 11.23 10.70 5.33
CA ALA A 123 11.95 9.62 4.67
C ALA A 123 11.19 8.30 4.86
N ALA A 124 10.86 7.66 3.74
CA ALA A 124 10.23 6.35 3.71
C ALA A 124 11.30 5.29 3.44
N GLY A 125 11.42 4.31 4.34
CA GLY A 125 12.40 3.24 4.29
C GLY A 125 11.75 1.91 3.94
N TRP A 126 12.39 1.11 3.07
CA TRP A 126 11.96 -0.24 2.72
C TRP A 126 13.14 -1.18 2.53
N LEU A 127 12.87 -2.48 2.62
CA LEU A 127 13.82 -3.53 2.24
C LEU A 127 13.75 -3.79 0.73
N PRO A 128 14.84 -3.59 -0.04
CA PRO A 128 14.83 -3.86 -1.47
C PRO A 128 14.69 -5.36 -1.74
N GLN A 129 13.91 -5.72 -2.76
CA GLN A 129 13.75 -7.10 -3.21
C GLN A 129 14.67 -7.37 -4.41
N GLY A 130 15.44 -8.46 -4.34
CA GLY A 130 16.25 -8.95 -5.46
C GLY A 130 15.46 -9.91 -6.35
N LEU A 131 15.67 -9.83 -7.67
CA LEU A 131 15.14 -10.79 -8.63
C LEU A 131 16.28 -11.57 -9.28
N ILE A 132 16.14 -12.89 -9.35
CA ILE A 132 16.99 -13.78 -10.13
C ILE A 132 16.13 -14.42 -11.21
N PHE A 133 16.63 -14.44 -12.44
CA PHE A 133 15.94 -15.03 -13.58
C PHE A 133 16.92 -15.87 -14.40
N ALA A 134 16.41 -16.92 -15.03
CA ALA A 134 17.17 -17.68 -16.01
C ALA A 134 17.19 -16.91 -17.33
N ALA A 135 18.36 -16.43 -17.74
CA ALA A 135 18.59 -15.71 -18.98
C ALA A 135 18.54 -16.66 -20.20
N ARG A 136 17.34 -17.13 -20.57
CA ARG A 136 17.15 -18.01 -21.72
C ARG A 136 16.77 -17.20 -22.96
N GLY A 137 17.66 -17.15 -23.95
CA GLY A 137 17.45 -16.46 -25.22
C GLY A 137 18.36 -15.25 -25.42
N PRO A 138 18.22 -14.53 -26.55
CA PRO A 138 19.03 -13.36 -26.84
C PRO A 138 18.62 -12.17 -25.96
N ALA A 139 19.61 -11.42 -25.47
CA ALA A 139 19.40 -10.13 -24.82
C ALA A 139 18.91 -9.06 -25.84
N PRO A 140 18.24 -7.96 -25.40
CA PRO A 140 17.95 -7.57 -24.02
C PRO A 140 16.72 -8.29 -23.43
N PHE A 141 16.81 -8.61 -22.13
CA PHE A 141 15.68 -9.16 -21.37
C PHE A 141 14.77 -8.04 -20.85
N GLN A 142 13.45 -8.24 -20.88
CA GLN A 142 12.47 -7.26 -20.43
C GLN A 142 11.80 -7.70 -19.13
N LEU A 143 11.85 -6.84 -18.11
CA LEU A 143 11.10 -7.00 -16.86
C LEU A 143 9.96 -5.96 -16.83
N ALA A 144 8.72 -6.44 -16.90
CA ALA A 144 7.53 -5.60 -16.73
C ALA A 144 6.94 -5.80 -15.32
N PHE A 145 6.66 -4.72 -14.61
CA PHE A 145 6.13 -4.74 -13.24
C PHE A 145 5.00 -3.71 -13.05
N GLY A 146 4.25 -3.84 -11.96
CA GLY A 146 3.21 -2.87 -11.56
C GLY A 146 1.84 -3.03 -12.23
N SER A 147 1.61 -4.07 -13.05
CA SER A 147 0.28 -4.34 -13.59
C SER A 147 -0.62 -5.02 -12.55
N SER A 148 -1.85 -4.53 -12.40
CA SER A 148 -2.89 -5.14 -11.54
C SER A 148 -3.37 -6.50 -12.06
N SER A 149 -3.17 -6.77 -13.36
CA SER A 149 -3.53 -8.03 -14.00
C SER A 149 -2.33 -8.97 -14.19
N ALA A 150 -1.18 -8.65 -13.60
CA ALA A 150 0.01 -9.50 -13.67
C ALA A 150 -0.29 -10.84 -12.98
N ARG A 151 -0.04 -11.94 -13.69
CA ARG A 151 -0.12 -13.28 -13.09
C ARG A 151 1.19 -13.56 -12.36
N PRO A 152 1.15 -14.08 -11.12
CA PRO A 152 2.35 -14.55 -10.45
C PRO A 152 3.01 -15.64 -11.29
N GLY A 153 4.19 -15.34 -11.83
CA GLY A 153 5.02 -16.28 -12.60
C GLY A 153 6.35 -16.60 -11.93
N ALA A 154 6.54 -16.13 -10.69
CA ALA A 154 7.75 -16.37 -9.92
C ALA A 154 7.75 -17.81 -9.40
N TYR A 155 8.79 -18.56 -9.74
CA TYR A 155 9.05 -19.89 -9.18
C TYR A 155 9.90 -19.74 -7.91
N PRO A 156 9.77 -20.65 -6.93
CA PRO A 156 10.65 -20.65 -5.77
C PRO A 156 12.10 -20.73 -6.23
N ILE A 157 12.98 -19.89 -5.68
CA ILE A 157 14.39 -19.89 -6.10
C ILE A 157 15.07 -21.24 -5.89
N THR A 158 14.61 -22.02 -4.91
CA THR A 158 15.07 -23.39 -4.64
C THR A 158 14.80 -24.37 -5.79
N THR A 159 13.84 -24.08 -6.69
CA THR A 159 13.60 -24.89 -7.90
C THR A 159 14.51 -24.48 -9.06
N LEU A 160 15.11 -23.28 -9.01
CA LEU A 160 16.02 -22.76 -10.04
C LEU A 160 17.49 -22.99 -9.67
N VAL A 161 17.83 -22.88 -8.39
CA VAL A 161 19.18 -23.09 -7.86
C VAL A 161 19.08 -23.96 -6.59
N PRO A 162 19.38 -25.26 -6.68
CA PRO A 162 19.43 -26.14 -5.52
C PRO A 162 20.40 -25.58 -4.47
N GLY A 163 19.92 -25.42 -3.23
CA GLY A 163 20.74 -24.94 -2.11
C GLY A 163 20.83 -23.42 -1.95
N TYR A 164 20.17 -22.62 -2.79
CA TYR A 164 20.21 -21.16 -2.71
C TYR A 164 19.79 -20.64 -1.32
N ARG A 165 20.68 -19.89 -0.68
CA ARG A 165 20.42 -19.12 0.54
C ARG A 165 20.77 -17.66 0.28
N MET A 166 19.98 -16.74 0.81
CA MET A 166 20.36 -15.32 0.89
C MET A 166 21.03 -15.09 2.26
N THR A 167 22.12 -14.35 2.29
CA THR A 167 22.62 -13.76 3.54
C THR A 167 21.62 -12.71 4.04
N ASP A 168 21.69 -12.37 5.32
CA ASP A 168 20.84 -11.34 5.93
C ASP A 168 20.97 -9.98 5.19
N ASP A 169 22.08 -9.72 4.50
CA ASP A 169 22.29 -8.54 3.66
C ASP A 169 21.64 -8.61 2.25
N GLY A 170 20.83 -9.63 1.97
CA GLY A 170 20.14 -9.83 0.69
C GLY A 170 21.05 -10.23 -0.47
N GLN A 171 22.30 -10.61 -0.20
CA GLN A 171 23.21 -11.16 -1.19
C GLN A 171 23.01 -12.68 -1.34
N PRO A 172 23.24 -13.26 -2.52
CA PRO A 172 23.34 -14.70 -2.65
C PRO A 172 24.50 -15.21 -1.79
N VAL A 173 24.26 -16.24 -0.97
CA VAL A 173 25.35 -17.00 -0.35
C VAL A 173 26.13 -17.66 -1.48
N ALA A 174 27.36 -17.18 -1.70
CA ALA A 174 28.24 -17.62 -2.79
C ALA A 174 28.40 -19.16 -2.84
N ASP A 175 28.33 -19.81 -1.68
CA ASP A 175 28.55 -21.25 -1.53
C ASP A 175 27.48 -22.12 -2.21
N ALA A 176 26.23 -21.64 -2.32
CA ALA A 176 25.15 -22.40 -2.92
C ALA A 176 25.22 -22.45 -4.46
N ALA A 177 25.58 -21.32 -5.08
CA ALA A 177 25.72 -21.22 -6.53
C ALA A 177 27.05 -21.84 -7.01
N ALA A 178 28.12 -21.69 -6.23
CA ALA A 178 29.41 -22.32 -6.48
C ALA A 178 29.36 -23.84 -6.37
N ALA A 179 28.63 -24.40 -5.39
CA ALA A 179 28.44 -25.85 -5.26
C ALA A 179 27.66 -26.47 -6.43
N ALA A 180 26.87 -25.67 -7.14
CA ALA A 180 26.11 -26.08 -8.33
C ALA A 180 26.79 -25.72 -9.66
N GLY A 181 28.00 -25.11 -9.65
CA GLY A 181 28.71 -24.70 -10.85
C GLY A 181 28.00 -23.61 -11.67
N LEU A 182 27.11 -22.83 -11.04
CA LEU A 182 26.30 -21.80 -11.70
C LEU A 182 26.91 -20.41 -11.44
N GLU A 183 27.45 -19.79 -12.49
CA GLU A 183 27.85 -18.38 -12.43
C GLU A 183 26.60 -17.48 -12.44
N ILE A 184 26.27 -16.88 -11.29
CA ILE A 184 25.25 -15.83 -11.21
C ILE A 184 25.88 -14.54 -11.73
N GLY A 185 25.66 -14.24 -13.01
CA GLY A 185 26.06 -12.97 -13.62
C GLY A 185 25.29 -11.78 -13.03
N ARG A 186 25.90 -10.59 -13.02
CA ARG A 186 25.20 -9.34 -12.69
C ARG A 186 24.48 -8.81 -13.94
N ALA A 187 23.17 -8.67 -13.85
CA ALA A 187 22.40 -7.94 -14.86
C ALA A 187 22.41 -6.43 -14.54
N THR A 188 22.63 -5.59 -15.55
CA THR A 188 22.42 -4.14 -15.45
C THR A 188 21.09 -3.79 -16.08
N THR A 189 20.35 -2.88 -15.44
CA THR A 189 19.07 -2.41 -15.97
C THR A 189 19.31 -1.31 -17.01
N ALA A 190 18.69 -1.42 -18.17
CA ALA A 190 18.56 -0.31 -19.11
C ALA A 190 17.58 0.76 -18.56
N ALA A 191 17.45 1.87 -19.29
CA ALA A 191 16.48 2.91 -18.94
C ALA A 191 15.05 2.34 -18.84
N VAL A 192 14.33 2.71 -17.79
CA VAL A 192 12.95 2.27 -17.55
C VAL A 192 12.03 2.93 -18.57
N HIS A 193 11.24 2.13 -19.28
CA HIS A 193 10.24 2.61 -20.24
C HIS A 193 8.82 2.38 -19.73
N LEU A 194 7.97 3.41 -19.83
CA LEU A 194 6.57 3.35 -19.41
C LEU A 194 5.75 2.60 -20.46
N LEU A 195 5.23 1.42 -20.11
CA LEU A 195 4.43 0.59 -21.01
C LEU A 195 2.97 1.05 -21.07
N ALA A 196 2.20 0.81 -20.00
CA ALA A 196 0.76 1.04 -19.97
C ALA A 196 0.32 2.13 -18.94
N GLY A 197 1.28 2.71 -18.21
CA GLY A 197 1.08 3.81 -17.27
C GLY A 197 0.08 3.50 -16.15
N GLU A 198 -0.53 4.55 -15.60
CA GLU A 198 -1.47 4.43 -14.47
C GLU A 198 -2.68 3.54 -14.75
N ARG A 199 -3.09 3.39 -16.02
CA ARG A 199 -4.25 2.55 -16.37
C ARG A 199 -4.01 1.08 -16.06
N ALA A 200 -2.76 0.59 -16.17
CA ALA A 200 -2.41 -0.81 -15.89
C ALA A 200 -2.53 -1.17 -14.40
N THR A 201 -2.40 -0.18 -13.52
CA THR A 201 -2.49 -0.36 -12.06
C THR A 201 -3.94 -0.46 -11.56
N ARG A 202 -4.93 -0.18 -12.41
CA ARG A 202 -6.35 -0.23 -12.04
C ARG A 202 -6.90 -1.62 -12.32
N PRO A 203 -7.57 -2.27 -11.34
CA PRO A 203 -8.30 -3.49 -11.62
C PRO A 203 -9.33 -3.19 -12.71
N ALA A 204 -9.39 -4.06 -13.73
CA ALA A 204 -10.37 -3.91 -14.79
C ALA A 204 -11.78 -3.94 -14.17
N THR A 205 -12.61 -2.94 -14.48
CA THR A 205 -14.02 -2.94 -14.08
C THR A 205 -14.69 -4.20 -14.60
N ASP A 206 -15.26 -5.00 -13.70
CA ASP A 206 -15.86 -6.29 -14.04
C ASP A 206 -17.26 -6.10 -14.68
N TRP A 207 -17.25 -5.69 -15.94
CA TRP A 207 -18.46 -5.50 -16.74
C TRP A 207 -19.33 -6.76 -16.83
N ARG A 208 -18.73 -7.96 -16.74
CA ARG A 208 -19.48 -9.22 -16.72
C ARG A 208 -20.34 -9.34 -15.47
N ARG A 209 -19.79 -9.01 -14.30
CA ARG A 209 -20.53 -9.00 -13.04
C ARG A 209 -21.68 -7.99 -13.06
N TRP A 210 -21.46 -6.79 -13.61
CA TRP A 210 -22.51 -5.78 -13.78
C TRP A 210 -23.61 -6.25 -14.74
N GLY A 211 -23.24 -6.89 -15.86
CA GLY A 211 -24.20 -7.48 -16.78
C GLY A 211 -25.07 -8.57 -16.14
N LEU A 212 -24.47 -9.43 -15.31
CA LEU A 212 -25.18 -10.46 -14.53
C LEU A 212 -26.17 -9.85 -13.52
N TRP A 213 -25.76 -8.81 -12.80
CA TRP A 213 -26.65 -8.13 -11.86
C TRP A 213 -27.81 -7.42 -12.58
N ALA A 214 -27.54 -6.81 -13.74
CA ALA A 214 -28.58 -6.18 -14.55
C ALA A 214 -29.61 -7.21 -15.06
N SER A 215 -29.16 -8.37 -15.55
CA SER A 215 -30.08 -9.42 -16.01
C SER A 215 -30.89 -10.03 -14.87
N LEU A 216 -30.27 -10.24 -13.70
CA LEU A 216 -30.94 -10.71 -12.50
C LEU A 216 -32.04 -9.75 -12.04
N LEU A 217 -31.73 -8.44 -11.94
CA LEU A 217 -32.71 -7.41 -11.59
C LEU A 217 -33.85 -7.33 -12.60
N ALA A 218 -33.55 -7.45 -13.89
CA ALA A 218 -34.58 -7.48 -14.93
C ALA A 218 -35.54 -8.67 -14.77
N GLY A 219 -35.02 -9.86 -14.45
CA GLY A 219 -35.84 -11.04 -14.18
C GLY A 219 -36.74 -10.87 -12.96
N VAL A 220 -36.21 -10.35 -11.85
CA VAL A 220 -36.97 -10.09 -10.62
C VAL A 220 -38.06 -9.03 -10.85
N ALA A 221 -37.76 -7.96 -11.59
CA ALA A 221 -38.73 -6.93 -11.92
C ALA A 221 -39.90 -7.49 -12.76
N LEU A 222 -39.61 -8.37 -13.71
CA LEU A 222 -40.64 -9.04 -14.52
C LEU A 222 -41.56 -9.92 -13.66
N LEU A 223 -40.99 -10.71 -12.76
CA LEU A 223 -41.75 -11.55 -11.83
C LEU A 223 -42.61 -10.71 -10.88
N GLY A 224 -42.05 -9.64 -10.31
CA GLY A 224 -42.78 -8.71 -9.45
C GLY A 224 -43.93 -8.02 -10.19
N TRP A 225 -43.72 -7.62 -11.45
CA TRP A 225 -44.76 -7.03 -12.28
C TRP A 225 -45.90 -8.02 -12.57
N MET A 226 -45.59 -9.27 -12.88
CA MET A 226 -46.60 -10.32 -13.09
C MET A 226 -47.41 -10.59 -11.82
N ALA A 227 -46.74 -10.73 -10.67
CA ALA A 227 -47.40 -10.94 -9.38
C ALA A 227 -48.34 -9.77 -9.03
N TRP A 228 -47.89 -8.53 -9.21
CA TRP A 228 -48.71 -7.34 -8.96
C TRP A 228 -49.92 -7.24 -9.88
N ARG A 229 -49.75 -7.60 -11.16
CA ARG A 229 -50.84 -7.65 -12.13
C ARG A 229 -51.90 -8.69 -11.73
N LEU A 230 -51.47 -9.86 -11.24
CA LEU A 230 -52.36 -10.92 -10.75
C LEU A 230 -53.16 -10.48 -9.51
N VAL A 231 -52.51 -9.87 -8.52
CA VAL A 231 -53.18 -9.32 -7.34
C VAL A 231 -54.20 -8.25 -7.72
N ARG A 232 -53.86 -7.37 -8.67
CA ARG A 232 -54.80 -6.36 -9.20
C ARG A 232 -56.00 -6.97 -9.92
N GLN A 233 -55.84 -8.12 -10.56
CA GLN A 233 -56.94 -8.83 -11.23
C GLN A 233 -57.86 -9.50 -10.21
N LEU A 234 -57.30 -10.12 -9.17
CA LEU A 234 -58.08 -10.72 -8.08
C LEU A 234 -58.84 -9.68 -7.24
N ALA A 235 -58.24 -8.51 -7.00
CA ALA A 235 -58.89 -7.41 -6.30
C ALA A 235 -60.08 -6.77 -7.07
N ARG A 236 -60.24 -7.09 -8.35
CA ARG A 236 -61.31 -6.58 -9.22
C ARG A 236 -62.51 -7.52 -9.37
N ALA A 237 -62.60 -8.59 -8.59
CA ALA A 237 -63.79 -9.44 -8.55
C ALA A 237 -64.67 -9.11 -7.31
N PRO A 238 -65.67 -8.22 -7.43
CA PRO A 238 -66.79 -8.20 -6.50
C PRO A 238 -67.83 -9.27 -6.86
N GLN A 239 -68.37 -9.84 -5.78
CA GLN A 239 -69.30 -10.96 -5.67
C GLN A 239 -70.59 -10.79 -6.47
N ASP A 240 -70.91 -11.73 -7.35
CA ASP A 240 -72.30 -12.00 -7.75
C ASP A 240 -72.95 -12.86 -6.65
N GLY A 241 -73.66 -12.19 -5.73
CA GLY A 241 -74.55 -12.85 -4.75
C GLY A 241 -75.91 -13.18 -5.37
N PRO A 242 -76.53 -14.32 -5.03
CA PRO A 242 -77.80 -14.74 -5.62
C PRO A 242 -78.97 -14.06 -4.91
N GLY A 243 -79.91 -13.49 -5.67
CA GLY A 243 -81.24 -13.18 -5.15
C GLY A 243 -81.93 -11.99 -5.79
N ALA A 244 -82.89 -12.29 -6.67
CA ALA A 244 -84.24 -11.71 -6.65
C ALA A 244 -85.01 -12.25 -7.87
N GLY A 245 -85.93 -13.19 -7.63
CA GLY A 245 -86.98 -13.49 -8.60
C GLY A 245 -87.98 -12.35 -8.66
N PRO A 246 -88.67 -12.12 -9.80
CA PRO A 246 -89.92 -11.40 -9.81
C PRO A 246 -91.10 -12.38 -9.94
N ALA A 247 -92.15 -12.02 -9.23
CA ALA A 247 -93.48 -12.57 -9.29
C ALA A 247 -94.08 -12.48 -10.70
N GLY A 248 -94.90 -13.48 -11.02
CA GLY A 248 -95.75 -13.59 -12.21
C GLY A 248 -96.53 -14.90 -12.13
#